data_AF-A0A830G8D0-F1
#
_entry.id   AF-A0A830G8D0-F1
#
_cell.length_a   1.000
_cell.length_b   1.000
_cell.length_c   1.000
_cell.angle_alpha   90.00
_cell.angle_beta   90.00
_cell.angle_gamma   90.00
#
_symmetry.space_group_name_H-M   'P 1'
#
loop_
_entity.id
_entity.type
_entity.pdbx_description
1 polymer ?
#
loop_
_entity_poly.entity_id
_entity_poly.type
_entity_poly.pdbx_seq_one_letter_code
_entity_poly.pdbx_strand_id
1 'polypeptide(L)'
;MSEDAPDDLDELRALVADLDASAAALRAYGEANDVPAIERGAKRVQGTLDSVKQNVPGALVRDGAGGDDDADPNGESGEGHEPGR
;
A
#
# COMPACT_ATOMS: atom_id res chain seq x y z
N MET A 1 26.38 -1.81 11.26
CA MET A 1 25.22 -1.05 11.74
C MET A 1 24.24 -1.07 10.58
N SER A 2 23.22 -1.92 10.64
CA SER A 2 22.30 -2.20 9.53
C SER A 2 21.15 -1.21 9.57
N GLU A 3 21.13 -0.30 8.60
CA GLU A 3 20.09 0.73 8.44
C GLU A 3 19.27 0.55 7.13
N ASP A 4 19.42 -0.60 6.43
CA ASP A 4 18.82 -0.87 5.10
C ASP A 4 17.43 -1.56 5.12
N ALA A 5 16.98 -2.09 6.27
CA ALA A 5 15.76 -2.91 6.33
C ALA A 5 14.43 -2.24 5.94
N PRO A 6 14.18 -0.92 6.19
CA PRO A 6 12.91 -0.31 5.81
C PRO A 6 12.79 -0.07 4.30
N ASP A 7 13.88 0.30 3.62
CA ASP A 7 13.88 0.58 2.18
C ASP A 7 13.67 -0.70 1.36
N ASP A 8 14.26 -1.82 1.79
CA ASP A 8 14.09 -3.13 1.16
C ASP A 8 12.62 -3.61 1.18
N LEU A 9 11.88 -3.29 2.24
CA LEU A 9 10.46 -3.69 2.37
C LEU A 9 9.54 -2.83 1.50
N ASP A 10 9.88 -1.56 1.30
CA ASP A 10 9.15 -0.66 0.40
C ASP A 10 9.41 -1.02 -1.07
N GLU A 11 10.64 -1.38 -1.43
CA GLU A 11 10.94 -1.92 -2.76
C GLU A 11 10.18 -3.24 -2.99
N LEU A 12 10.17 -4.15 -2.01
CA LEU A 12 9.43 -5.41 -2.11
C LEU A 12 7.93 -5.18 -2.28
N ARG A 13 7.34 -4.23 -1.56
CA ARG A 13 5.92 -3.84 -1.71
C ARG A 13 5.61 -3.38 -3.13
N ALA A 14 6.44 -2.48 -3.68
CA ALA A 14 6.27 -1.97 -5.04
C ALA A 14 6.36 -3.10 -6.08
N LEU A 15 7.36 -3.97 -5.96
CA LEU A 15 7.53 -5.13 -6.83
C LEU A 15 6.34 -6.09 -6.75
N VAL A 16 5.83 -6.37 -5.55
CA VAL A 16 4.65 -7.23 -5.37
C VAL A 16 3.41 -6.62 -6.05
N ALA A 17 3.21 -5.31 -5.94
CA ALA A 17 2.10 -4.62 -6.60
C ALA A 17 2.21 -4.68 -8.13
N ASP A 18 3.39 -4.41 -8.69
CA ASP A 18 3.63 -4.48 -10.13
C ASP A 18 3.45 -5.89 -10.70
N LEU A 19 3.92 -6.91 -9.97
CA LEU A 19 3.73 -8.31 -10.32
C LEU A 19 2.25 -8.73 -10.29
N ASP A 20 1.48 -8.24 -9.31
CA ASP A 20 0.05 -8.53 -9.20
C ASP A 20 -0.72 -7.92 -10.39
N ALA A 21 -0.42 -6.67 -10.73
CA ALA A 21 -0.97 -5.99 -11.89
C ALA A 21 -0.62 -6.71 -13.21
N SER A 22 0.65 -7.13 -13.35
CA SER A 22 1.12 -7.88 -14.51
C SER A 22 0.44 -9.25 -14.63
N ALA A 23 0.25 -9.97 -13.52
CA ALA A 23 -0.46 -11.25 -13.51
C ALA A 23 -1.94 -11.07 -13.89
N ALA A 24 -2.60 -10.02 -13.40
CA ALA A 24 -3.96 -9.69 -13.79
C ALA A 24 -4.08 -9.40 -15.30
N ALA A 25 -3.14 -8.63 -15.86
CA ALA A 25 -3.09 -8.34 -17.30
C ALA A 25 -2.85 -9.60 -18.14
N LEU A 26 -1.91 -10.47 -17.73
CA LEU A 26 -1.67 -11.76 -18.40
C LEU A 26 -2.90 -12.65 -18.38
N ARG A 27 -3.61 -12.70 -17.24
CA ARG A 27 -4.85 -13.47 -17.13
C ARG A 27 -5.91 -12.92 -18.09
N ALA A 28 -6.15 -11.62 -18.10
CA ALA A 28 -7.10 -10.98 -19.01
C ALA A 28 -6.73 -11.23 -20.49
N TYR A 29 -5.44 -11.21 -20.83
CA TYR A 29 -4.97 -11.57 -22.16
C TYR A 29 -5.26 -13.04 -22.49
N GLY A 30 -5.00 -13.97 -21.56
CA GLY A 30 -5.30 -15.38 -21.72
C GLY A 30 -6.78 -15.64 -21.96
N GLU A 31 -7.65 -15.01 -21.14
CA GLU A 31 -9.11 -15.12 -21.26
C GLU A 31 -9.61 -14.53 -22.58
N ALA A 32 -9.08 -13.38 -23.02
CA ALA A 32 -9.50 -12.73 -24.26
C ALA A 32 -9.06 -13.48 -25.55
N ASN A 33 -8.05 -14.34 -25.45
CA ASN A 33 -7.47 -15.06 -26.58
C ASN A 33 -7.62 -16.58 -26.49
N ASP A 34 -8.42 -17.08 -25.53
CA ASP A 34 -8.59 -18.51 -25.24
C ASP A 34 -7.25 -19.26 -25.10
N VAL A 35 -6.34 -18.73 -24.28
CA VAL A 35 -5.02 -19.33 -24.01
C VAL A 35 -4.91 -19.84 -22.56
N PRO A 36 -5.40 -21.06 -22.26
CA PRO A 36 -5.43 -21.61 -20.90
C PRO A 36 -4.06 -21.73 -20.22
N ALA A 37 -2.98 -21.84 -21.00
CA ALA A 37 -1.62 -21.91 -20.45
C ALA A 37 -1.21 -20.60 -19.77
N ILE A 38 -1.60 -19.45 -20.34
CA ILE A 38 -1.29 -18.13 -19.79
C ILE A 38 -2.12 -17.88 -18.53
N GLU A 39 -3.42 -18.18 -18.55
CA GLU A 39 -4.29 -18.07 -17.38
C GLU A 39 -3.77 -18.87 -16.18
N ARG A 40 -3.37 -20.13 -16.41
CA ARG A 40 -2.79 -20.98 -15.37
C ARG A 40 -1.47 -20.43 -14.85
N GLY A 41 -0.64 -19.87 -15.73
CA GLY A 41 0.61 -19.19 -15.36
C GLY A 41 0.34 -18.00 -14.44
N ALA A 42 -0.54 -17.09 -14.86
CA ALA A 42 -0.95 -15.92 -14.08
C ALA A 42 -1.49 -16.31 -12.70
N LYS A 43 -2.36 -17.33 -12.63
CA LYS A 43 -2.92 -17.82 -11.36
C LYS A 43 -1.86 -18.37 -10.41
N ARG A 44 -0.82 -19.05 -10.93
CA ARG A 44 0.30 -19.51 -10.09
C ARG A 44 1.10 -18.36 -9.53
N VAL A 45 1.37 -17.33 -10.34
CA VAL A 45 2.06 -16.12 -9.89
C VAL A 45 1.29 -15.45 -8.76
N GLN A 46 -0.03 -15.28 -8.92
CA GLN A 46 -0.89 -14.73 -7.86
C GLN A 46 -0.80 -15.53 -6.56
N GLY A 47 -0.86 -16.87 -6.62
CA GLY A 47 -0.72 -17.71 -5.42
C GLY A 47 0.66 -17.59 -4.73
N THR A 48 1.72 -17.39 -5.50
CA THR A 48 3.05 -17.08 -4.94
C THR A 48 3.06 -15.70 -4.26
N LEU A 49 2.48 -14.68 -4.89
CA LEU A 49 2.37 -13.34 -4.29
C LEU A 49 1.55 -13.37 -3.01
N ASP A 50 0.44 -14.11 -2.97
CA ASP A 50 -0.36 -14.30 -1.76
C ASP A 50 0.46 -14.94 -0.63
N SER A 51 1.34 -15.88 -0.97
CA SER A 51 2.26 -16.49 0.00
C SER A 51 3.28 -15.49 0.53
N VAL A 52 3.83 -14.63 -0.32
CA VAL A 52 4.75 -13.54 0.10
C VAL A 52 4.03 -12.56 1.02
N LYS A 53 2.85 -12.11 0.61
CA LYS A 53 1.94 -11.22 1.35
C LYS A 53 1.62 -11.76 2.76
N GLN A 54 1.40 -13.06 2.88
CA GLN A 54 1.09 -13.71 4.17
C GLN A 54 2.29 -13.89 5.09
N ASN A 55 3.50 -14.05 4.54
CA ASN A 55 4.67 -14.50 5.30
C ASN A 55 5.75 -13.44 5.48
N VAL A 56 5.68 -12.29 4.80
CA VAL A 56 6.63 -11.19 4.97
C VAL A 56 6.01 -10.08 5.83
N PRO A 57 6.41 -9.97 7.12
CA PRO A 57 5.89 -8.95 8.03
C PRO A 57 6.20 -7.55 7.49
N GLY A 58 5.21 -6.67 7.49
CA GLY A 58 5.36 -5.32 6.99
C GLY A 58 5.12 -5.18 5.49
N ALA A 59 5.14 -6.22 4.65
CA ALA A 59 4.97 -6.06 3.19
C ALA A 59 3.57 -5.57 2.72
N LEU A 60 2.61 -5.30 3.62
CA LEU A 60 1.24 -4.90 3.24
C LEU A 60 0.60 -3.82 4.13
N VAL A 61 1.33 -3.18 5.04
CA VAL A 61 0.75 -2.16 5.93
C VAL A 61 1.38 -0.79 5.68
N ARG A 62 0.78 -0.02 4.77
CA ARG A 62 0.10 1.26 5.07
C ARG A 62 -0.50 1.86 3.79
N ASP A 63 -1.72 1.46 3.47
CA ASP A 63 -2.69 2.43 2.97
C ASP A 63 -3.35 3.05 4.21
N GLY A 64 -3.00 4.31 4.53
CA GLY A 64 -3.73 5.08 5.56
C GLY A 64 -2.92 5.71 6.71
N ALA A 65 -1.78 6.33 6.44
CA ALA A 65 -1.25 7.38 7.33
C ALA A 65 -0.95 8.67 6.55
N GLY A 66 -1.85 9.02 5.63
CA GLY A 66 -2.11 10.41 5.28
C GLY A 66 -3.28 10.86 6.13
N GLY A 67 -2.98 11.37 7.32
CA GLY A 67 -3.94 12.00 8.21
C GLY A 67 -3.41 13.40 8.50
N ASP A 68 -3.81 14.35 7.67
CA ASP A 68 -3.87 15.75 8.02
C ASP A 68 -4.69 15.88 9.32
N ASP A 69 -4.03 16.04 10.46
CA ASP A 69 -4.63 16.60 11.67
C ASP A 69 -3.72 17.74 12.16
N ASP A 70 -3.72 18.81 11.35
CA ASP A 70 -3.59 20.16 11.87
C ASP A 70 -4.78 20.41 12.82
N ALA A 71 -4.56 20.14 14.10
CA ALA A 71 -5.35 20.73 15.17
C ALA A 71 -4.41 21.01 16.35
N ASP A 72 -3.77 22.17 16.28
CA ASP A 72 -3.13 22.85 17.40
C ASP A 72 -4.06 22.82 18.64
N PRO A 73 -3.67 22.16 19.75
CA PRO A 73 -4.47 22.12 20.96
C PRO A 73 -4.34 23.39 21.82
N ASN A 74 -3.54 24.39 21.41
CA ASN A 74 -3.41 25.64 22.14
C ASN A 74 -4.39 26.71 21.65
N GLY A 75 -5.68 26.39 21.78
CA GLY A 75 -6.71 27.42 21.93
C GLY A 75 -6.52 28.14 23.28
N GLU A 76 -5.57 29.06 23.34
CA GLU A 76 -5.39 29.98 24.46
C GLU A 76 -6.70 30.76 24.66
N SER A 77 -7.44 30.35 25.69
CA SER A 77 -8.60 31.07 26.19
C SER A 77 -8.12 32.07 27.24
N GLY A 78 -8.22 33.36 26.93
CA GLY A 78 -7.99 34.48 27.87
C GLY A 78 -7.54 35.74 27.12
N GLU A 79 -7.93 36.97 27.41
CA GLU A 79 -8.77 37.64 28.41
C GLU A 79 -9.07 39.07 27.89
N GLY A 80 -10.08 39.76 28.44
CA GLY A 80 -10.23 41.22 28.42
C GLY A 80 -11.29 41.77 27.45
N HIS A 81 -12.55 41.95 27.88
CA HIS A 81 -13.08 43.13 28.58
C HIS A 81 -12.98 44.45 27.81
N GLU A 82 -14.05 44.81 27.08
CA GLU A 82 -14.59 46.17 27.02
C GLU A 82 -16.11 46.11 26.76
N PRO A 83 -16.92 46.89 27.49
CA PRO A 83 -17.86 47.74 26.77
C PRO A 83 -17.83 49.17 27.34
N GLY A 84 -17.16 50.07 26.61
CA GLY A 84 -17.25 51.51 26.77
C GLY A 84 -18.17 52.10 25.70
N ARG A 85 -19.00 53.05 26.11
CA ARG A 85 -20.11 53.69 25.38
C ARG A 85 -19.72 54.44 24.11
#